data_AF-A0A8B3LFE7-F1
#
_entry.id   AF-A0A8B3LFE7-F1
#
_cell.length_a   1.000
_cell.length_b   1.000
_cell.length_c   1.000
_cell.angle_alpha   90.00
_cell.angle_beta   90.00
_cell.angle_gamma   90.00
#
_symmetry.space_group_name_H-M   'P 1'
#
loop_
_entity.id
_entity.type
_entity.pdbx_description
1 polymer ?
#
loop_
_entity_poly.entity_id
_entity_poly.type
_entity_poly.pdbx_seq_one_letter_code
_entity_poly.pdbx_strand_id
1 'polypeptide(L)'
;VMFGLGPIWLFIFEQRLPVGMMRGGLTPWVSSMTTNLGIAVAAAVLIWFVGPGAFLVVHLPIVILAGSAGIWLFYVQHQFEETEWAKDADWEFQHAALHGSSYYDLPPVLNWLTGNIGVHHVHHLSAKVPCYRLQEVLRDYPELRDIGRVTLLESLRCVKLALWDENRRKLVSFREARAAA
;
A
#
# COMPACT_ATOMS: atom_id res chain seq x y z
N VAL A 1 -6.24 -9.78 9.46
CA VAL A 1 -5.34 -10.30 8.39
C VAL A 1 -4.37 -9.22 7.93
N MET A 2 -4.87 -8.06 7.48
CA MET A 2 -4.02 -6.98 6.95
C MET A 2 -2.91 -6.50 7.90
N PHE A 3 -3.18 -6.40 9.21
CA PHE A 3 -2.17 -6.04 10.22
C PHE A 3 -1.56 -7.29 10.85
N GLY A 4 -0.22 -7.36 10.89
CA GLY A 4 0.52 -8.48 11.48
C GLY A 4 0.58 -9.72 10.59
N LEU A 5 -0.50 -10.51 10.52
CA LEU A 5 -0.49 -11.82 9.86
C LEU A 5 -0.15 -11.77 8.37
N GLY A 6 -0.79 -10.86 7.62
CA GLY A 6 -0.53 -10.65 6.20
C GLY A 6 0.93 -10.26 5.93
N PRO A 7 1.47 -9.23 6.58
CA PRO A 7 2.88 -8.86 6.48
C PRO A 7 3.85 -10.00 6.81
N ILE A 8 3.58 -10.75 7.90
CA ILE A 8 4.41 -11.91 8.28
C ILE A 8 4.41 -12.92 7.14
N TRP A 9 3.23 -13.31 6.65
CA TRP A 9 3.12 -14.26 5.55
C TRP A 9 3.83 -13.77 4.30
N LEU A 10 3.57 -12.53 3.88
CA LEU A 10 4.12 -11.97 2.65
C LEU A 10 5.64 -11.81 2.70
N PHE A 11 6.17 -11.11 3.70
CA PHE A 11 7.58 -10.71 3.70
C PHE A 11 8.51 -11.80 4.23
N ILE A 12 8.06 -12.60 5.21
CA ILE A 12 8.89 -13.65 5.81
C ILE A 12 8.82 -14.95 4.99
N PHE A 13 7.68 -15.26 4.36
CA PHE A 13 7.48 -16.54 3.66
C PHE A 13 7.27 -16.39 2.16
N GLU A 14 6.18 -15.74 1.72
CA GLU A 14 5.77 -15.77 0.31
C GLU A 14 6.80 -15.15 -0.63
N GLN A 15 7.31 -13.96 -0.28
CA GLN A 15 8.32 -13.23 -1.06
C GLN A 15 9.72 -13.86 -1.02
N ARG A 16 9.91 -14.97 -0.29
CA ARG A 16 11.15 -15.75 -0.38
C ARG A 16 11.19 -16.59 -1.66
N LEU A 17 10.08 -16.73 -2.37
CA LEU A 17 9.98 -17.45 -3.64
C LEU A 17 9.28 -16.57 -4.70
N PRO A 18 9.48 -16.82 -6.00
CA PRO A 18 8.79 -16.09 -7.05
C PRO A 18 7.34 -16.59 -7.23
N VAL A 19 6.55 -16.61 -6.15
CA VAL A 19 5.14 -17.03 -6.17
C VAL A 19 4.37 -16.24 -7.23
N GLY A 20 3.53 -16.92 -8.01
CA GLY A 20 2.85 -16.35 -9.19
C GLY A 20 3.68 -16.31 -10.48
N MET A 21 5.01 -16.37 -10.39
CA MET A 21 5.94 -16.33 -11.55
C MET A 21 6.88 -17.53 -11.62
N MET A 22 6.64 -18.59 -10.84
CA MET A 22 7.52 -19.77 -10.75
C MET A 22 7.75 -20.48 -12.09
N ARG A 23 6.81 -20.35 -13.04
CA ARG A 23 6.89 -20.91 -14.39
C ARG A 23 7.47 -19.96 -15.43
N GLY A 24 7.84 -18.74 -15.04
CA GLY A 24 8.36 -17.68 -15.93
C GLY A 24 9.83 -17.83 -16.33
N GLY A 25 10.38 -19.06 -16.31
CA GLY A 25 11.79 -19.33 -16.58
C GLY A 25 12.71 -18.98 -15.40
N LEU A 26 14.01 -18.78 -15.68
CA LEU A 26 15.04 -18.62 -14.65
C LEU A 26 15.06 -17.23 -14.01
N THR A 27 14.66 -16.18 -14.73
CA THR A 27 14.80 -14.79 -14.28
C THR A 27 14.12 -14.52 -12.93
N PRO A 28 12.84 -14.91 -12.70
CA PRO A 28 12.18 -14.69 -11.41
C PRO A 28 12.87 -15.43 -10.24
N TRP A 29 13.39 -16.64 -10.52
CA TRP A 29 14.14 -17.43 -9.56
C TRP A 29 15.46 -16.78 -9.20
N VAL A 30 16.26 -16.40 -10.18
CA VAL A 30 17.55 -15.72 -9.95
C VAL A 30 17.34 -14.43 -9.17
N SER A 31 16.34 -13.62 -9.53
CA SER A 31 16.01 -12.39 -8.81
C SER A 31 15.67 -12.65 -7.34
N SER A 32 14.75 -13.59 -7.09
CA SER A 32 14.31 -13.91 -5.72
C SER A 32 15.44 -14.53 -4.89
N MET A 33 16.20 -15.48 -5.46
CA MET A 33 17.28 -16.18 -4.75
C MET A 33 18.48 -15.28 -4.48
N THR A 34 18.83 -14.39 -5.42
CA THR A 34 19.92 -13.41 -5.20
C THR A 34 19.54 -12.43 -4.10
N THR A 35 18.28 -11.99 -4.06
CA THR A 35 17.77 -11.15 -2.96
C THR A 35 17.80 -11.90 -1.62
N ASN A 36 17.38 -13.16 -1.58
CA ASN A 36 17.46 -13.99 -0.37
C ASN A 36 18.90 -14.17 0.12
N LEU A 37 19.85 -14.38 -0.79
CA LEU A 37 21.26 -14.48 -0.45
C LEU A 37 21.77 -13.18 0.17
N GLY A 38 21.42 -12.02 -0.43
CA GLY A 38 21.76 -10.71 0.13
C GLY A 38 21.19 -10.50 1.53
N ILE A 39 19.93 -10.85 1.75
CA ILE A 39 19.28 -10.79 3.07
C ILE A 39 20.00 -11.71 4.07
N ALA A 40 20.31 -12.95 3.67
CA ALA A 40 20.99 -13.90 4.54
C ALA A 40 22.39 -13.43 4.94
N VAL A 41 23.16 -12.88 4.00
CA VAL A 41 24.47 -12.29 4.27
C VAL A 41 24.36 -11.09 5.22
N ALA A 42 23.44 -10.16 4.95
CA ALA A 42 23.23 -9.00 5.82
C ALA A 42 22.79 -9.41 7.23
N ALA A 43 21.87 -10.36 7.34
CA ALA A 43 21.42 -10.90 8.62
C ALA A 43 22.57 -11.60 9.37
N ALA A 44 23.37 -12.43 8.68
CA ALA A 44 24.52 -13.11 9.29
C ALA A 44 25.56 -12.11 9.83
N VAL A 45 25.85 -11.06 9.07
CA VAL A 45 26.75 -9.97 9.50
C VAL A 45 26.20 -9.27 10.75
N LEU A 46 24.92 -8.89 10.75
CA LEU A 46 24.31 -8.24 11.91
C LEU A 46 24.29 -9.16 13.14
N ILE A 47 23.89 -10.42 12.97
CA ILE A 47 23.88 -11.45 14.02
C ILE A 47 25.29 -11.65 14.58
N TRP A 48 26.32 -11.63 13.75
CA TRP A 48 27.71 -11.72 14.20
C TRP A 48 28.10 -10.56 15.13
N PHE A 49 27.65 -9.34 14.82
CA PHE A 49 27.98 -8.16 15.63
C PHE A 49 27.17 -8.04 16.92
N VAL A 50 25.86 -8.31 16.88
CA VAL A 50 24.95 -8.02 18.01
C VAL A 50 24.37 -9.25 18.68
N GLY A 51 24.64 -10.44 18.14
CA GLY A 51 24.06 -11.70 18.58
C GLY A 51 22.64 -11.95 18.03
N PRO A 52 22.22 -13.22 17.96
CA PRO A 52 20.94 -13.60 17.35
C PRO A 52 19.73 -13.08 18.15
N GLY A 53 19.80 -13.04 19.47
CA GLY A 53 18.70 -12.58 20.32
C GLY A 53 18.37 -11.10 20.09
N ALA A 54 19.38 -10.23 20.14
CA ALA A 54 19.19 -8.80 19.89
C ALA A 54 18.74 -8.53 18.45
N PHE A 55 19.33 -9.23 17.48
CA PHE A 55 18.91 -9.14 16.08
C PHE A 55 17.41 -9.48 15.93
N LEU A 56 16.95 -10.61 16.46
CA LEU A 56 15.56 -11.03 16.31
C LEU A 56 14.59 -10.07 17.01
N VAL A 57 14.89 -9.65 18.25
CA VAL A 57 14.02 -8.74 19.02
C VAL A 57 13.87 -7.38 18.35
N VAL A 58 14.88 -6.90 17.62
CA VAL A 58 14.80 -5.62 16.90
C VAL A 58 14.23 -5.80 15.50
N HIS A 59 14.73 -6.78 14.75
CA HIS A 59 14.41 -6.93 13.33
C HIS A 59 12.99 -7.43 13.08
N LEU A 60 12.49 -8.40 13.86
CA LEU A 60 11.14 -8.93 13.67
C LEU A 60 10.06 -7.84 13.83
N PRO A 61 10.06 -7.02 14.90
CA PRO A 61 9.11 -5.91 15.01
C PRO A 61 9.23 -4.91 13.87
N ILE A 62 10.44 -4.57 13.41
CA ILE A 62 10.64 -3.66 12.28
C ILE A 62 9.93 -4.22 11.03
N VAL A 63 10.19 -5.47 10.68
CA VAL A 63 9.58 -6.11 9.49
C VAL A 63 8.05 -6.14 9.61
N ILE A 64 7.52 -6.53 10.76
CA ILE A 64 6.08 -6.64 10.98
C ILE A 64 5.40 -5.27 10.93
N LEU A 65 5.97 -4.26 11.61
CA LEU A 65 5.40 -2.91 11.67
C LEU A 65 5.52 -2.21 10.32
N ALA A 66 6.70 -2.22 9.69
CA ALA A 66 6.91 -1.61 8.38
C ALA A 66 6.05 -2.30 7.30
N GLY A 67 6.00 -3.63 7.31
CA GLY A 67 5.13 -4.38 6.40
C GLY A 67 3.65 -4.09 6.61
N SER A 68 3.20 -3.99 7.87
CA SER A 68 1.81 -3.61 8.20
C SER A 68 1.49 -2.20 7.72
N ALA A 69 2.37 -1.23 7.99
CA ALA A 69 2.19 0.15 7.59
C ALA A 69 2.19 0.30 6.06
N GLY A 70 3.10 -0.38 5.37
CA GLY A 70 3.18 -0.38 3.91
C GLY A 70 1.94 -0.97 3.26
N ILE A 71 1.49 -2.16 3.69
CA ILE A 71 0.27 -2.77 3.16
C ILE A 71 -0.94 -1.85 3.41
N TRP A 72 -1.05 -1.28 4.60
CA TRP A 72 -2.14 -0.38 4.93
C TRP A 72 -2.16 0.87 4.05
N LEU A 73 -0.99 1.48 3.82
CA LEU A 73 -0.82 2.65 2.95
C LEU A 73 -1.34 2.38 1.54
N PHE A 74 -0.90 1.28 0.91
CA PHE A 74 -1.33 0.91 -0.45
C PHE A 74 -2.78 0.46 -0.51
N TYR A 75 -3.29 -0.13 0.56
CA TYR A 75 -4.69 -0.53 0.65
C TYR A 75 -5.59 0.71 0.59
N VAL A 76 -5.42 1.66 1.52
CA VAL A 76 -6.34 2.81 1.62
C VAL A 76 -6.21 3.78 0.44
N GLN A 77 -5.08 3.74 -0.27
CA GLN A 77 -4.88 4.44 -1.53
C GLN A 77 -5.88 4.07 -2.62
N HIS A 78 -6.43 2.85 -2.63
CA HIS A 78 -7.40 2.39 -3.64
C HIS A 78 -8.65 1.72 -3.04
N GLN A 79 -8.69 1.53 -1.72
CA GLN A 79 -9.80 0.98 -0.98
C GLN A 79 -10.26 1.96 0.11
N PHE A 80 -11.08 2.93 -0.31
CA PHE A 80 -11.70 3.95 0.53
C PHE A 80 -13.19 4.11 0.17
N GLU A 81 -13.94 4.84 0.98
CA GLU A 81 -15.40 4.89 0.92
C GLU A 81 -15.93 5.44 -0.42
N GLU A 82 -15.28 6.50 -0.92
CA GLU A 82 -15.66 7.22 -2.14
C GLU A 82 -14.89 6.77 -3.39
N THR A 83 -14.26 5.59 -3.37
CA THR A 83 -13.50 5.13 -4.54
C THR A 83 -14.43 4.81 -5.70
N GLU A 84 -14.01 5.21 -6.90
CA GLU A 84 -14.74 4.91 -8.12
C GLU A 84 -14.01 3.90 -9.00
N TRP A 85 -14.68 2.79 -9.29
CA TRP A 85 -14.27 1.83 -10.31
C TRP A 85 -15.22 1.92 -11.50
N ALA A 86 -14.65 1.82 -12.70
CA ALA A 86 -15.38 1.88 -13.96
C ALA A 86 -14.95 0.72 -14.86
N LYS A 87 -15.87 0.24 -15.69
CA LYS A 87 -15.58 -0.73 -16.75
C LYS A 87 -14.91 -0.01 -17.91
N ASP A 88 -14.17 -0.75 -18.74
CA ASP A 88 -13.39 -0.20 -19.86
C ASP A 88 -14.16 0.78 -20.75
N ALA A 89 -15.45 0.54 -21.01
CA ALA A 89 -16.28 1.41 -21.84
C ALA A 89 -16.57 2.80 -21.23
N ASP A 90 -16.62 2.88 -19.90
CA ASP A 90 -16.92 4.09 -19.13
C ASP A 90 -15.65 4.68 -18.47
N TRP A 91 -14.48 4.12 -18.77
CA TRP A 91 -13.23 4.47 -18.12
C TRP A 91 -12.57 5.66 -18.81
N GLU A 92 -12.33 6.72 -18.05
CA GLU A 92 -11.54 7.88 -18.46
C GLU A 92 -10.33 8.04 -17.55
N PHE A 93 -9.14 8.19 -18.14
CA PHE A 93 -7.88 8.22 -17.38
C PHE A 93 -7.88 9.29 -16.29
N GLN A 94 -8.27 10.52 -16.62
CA GLN A 94 -8.21 11.64 -15.66
C GLN A 94 -9.17 11.42 -14.49
N HIS A 95 -10.39 10.97 -14.80
CA HIS A 95 -11.40 10.65 -13.80
C HIS A 95 -10.96 9.48 -12.90
N ALA A 96 -10.51 8.38 -13.50
CA ALA A 96 -10.04 7.21 -12.77
C ALA A 96 -8.80 7.50 -11.92
N ALA A 97 -7.89 8.34 -12.40
CA ALA A 97 -6.72 8.75 -11.62
C ALA A 97 -7.10 9.53 -10.36
N LEU A 98 -8.04 10.47 -10.48
CA LEU A 98 -8.46 11.34 -9.39
C LEU A 98 -9.45 10.66 -8.42
N HIS A 99 -10.42 9.92 -8.94
CA HIS A 99 -11.54 9.35 -8.16
C HIS A 99 -11.37 7.85 -7.85
N GLY A 100 -10.49 7.15 -8.56
CA GLY A 100 -10.13 5.75 -8.28
C GLY A 100 -9.00 5.60 -7.26
N SER A 101 -8.49 6.71 -6.74
CA SER A 101 -7.44 6.69 -5.71
C SER A 101 -7.59 7.85 -4.72
N SER A 102 -7.13 7.65 -3.48
CA SER A 102 -7.36 8.61 -2.40
C SER A 102 -6.27 9.69 -2.32
N TYR A 103 -6.61 10.84 -1.73
CA TYR A 103 -5.65 11.66 -0.99
C TYR A 103 -5.54 11.18 0.45
N TYR A 104 -4.46 10.48 0.79
CA TYR A 104 -4.19 10.12 2.18
C TYR A 104 -3.55 11.30 2.92
N ASP A 105 -4.40 12.08 3.60
CA ASP A 105 -4.04 13.29 4.34
C ASP A 105 -3.40 12.94 5.69
N LEU A 106 -2.09 12.69 5.65
CA LEU A 106 -1.29 12.34 6.81
C LEU A 106 -0.81 13.59 7.58
N PRO A 107 -0.63 13.50 8.90
CA PRO A 107 0.08 14.52 9.67
C PRO A 107 1.47 14.82 9.09
N PRO A 108 2.00 16.05 9.24
CA PRO A 108 3.24 16.48 8.56
C PRO A 108 4.44 15.54 8.71
N VAL A 109 4.64 14.98 9.90
CA VAL A 109 5.74 14.04 10.18
C VAL A 109 5.60 12.76 9.36
N LEU A 110 4.38 12.22 9.25
CA LEU A 110 4.10 11.01 8.48
C LEU A 110 4.13 11.30 6.97
N ASN A 111 3.64 12.45 6.53
CA ASN A 111 3.78 12.90 5.15
C ASN A 111 5.26 13.01 4.74
N TRP A 112 6.11 13.56 5.59
CA TRP A 112 7.56 13.62 5.34
C TRP A 112 8.20 12.22 5.31
N LEU A 113 7.91 11.39 6.32
CA LEU A 113 8.48 10.04 6.42
C LEU A 113 8.11 9.15 5.23
N THR A 114 6.89 9.32 4.71
CA THR A 114 6.38 8.56 3.57
C THR A 114 6.66 9.23 2.23
N GLY A 115 7.36 10.38 2.22
CA GLY A 115 7.71 11.11 1.00
C GLY A 115 6.48 11.57 0.21
N ASN A 116 5.45 12.11 0.86
CA ASN A 116 4.21 12.59 0.24
C ASN A 116 3.45 11.56 -0.61
N ILE A 117 3.71 10.26 -0.44
CA ILE A 117 3.02 9.19 -1.17
C ILE A 117 1.49 9.18 -0.91
N GLY A 118 1.03 9.86 0.14
CA GLY A 118 -0.39 10.07 0.40
C GLY A 118 -1.09 10.93 -0.66
N VAL A 119 -0.36 11.79 -1.39
CA VAL A 119 -0.89 12.56 -2.54
C VAL A 119 -0.97 11.69 -3.79
N HIS A 120 -1.63 10.53 -3.65
CA HIS A 120 -1.60 9.44 -4.62
C HIS A 120 -2.44 9.72 -5.85
N HIS A 121 -3.59 10.37 -5.69
CA HIS A 121 -4.46 10.76 -6.82
C HIS A 121 -3.74 11.69 -7.81
N VAL A 122 -2.95 12.67 -7.33
CA VAL A 122 -2.16 13.55 -8.22
C VAL A 122 -1.04 12.75 -8.87
N HIS A 123 -0.41 11.83 -8.14
CA HIS A 123 0.63 10.98 -8.69
C HIS A 123 0.10 10.10 -9.83
N HIS A 124 -1.11 9.54 -9.70
CA HIS A 124 -1.75 8.81 -10.80
C HIS A 124 -2.08 9.71 -11.98
N LEU A 125 -2.58 10.93 -11.72
CA LEU A 125 -2.88 11.88 -12.78
C LEU A 125 -1.62 12.30 -13.54
N SER A 126 -0.50 12.48 -12.84
CA SER A 126 0.78 12.84 -13.42
C SER A 126 1.96 12.29 -12.60
N ALA A 127 2.42 11.08 -12.96
CA ALA A 127 3.56 10.44 -12.32
C ALA A 127 4.90 11.16 -12.56
N LYS A 128 4.91 12.19 -13.44
CA LYS A 128 6.07 13.06 -13.70
C LYS A 128 6.32 14.06 -12.58
N VAL A 129 5.32 14.36 -11.75
CA VAL A 129 5.50 15.25 -10.60
C VAL A 129 6.30 14.50 -9.54
N PRO A 130 7.50 14.99 -9.17
CA PRO A 130 8.29 14.33 -8.16
C PRO A 130 7.65 14.51 -6.78
N CYS A 131 7.89 13.54 -5.90
CA CYS A 131 7.20 13.47 -4.61
C CYS A 131 7.35 14.72 -3.73
N TYR A 132 8.51 15.39 -3.78
CA TYR A 132 8.78 16.62 -3.01
C TYR A 132 7.99 17.84 -3.51
N ARG A 133 7.36 17.77 -4.70
CA ARG A 133 6.52 18.85 -5.27
C ARG A 133 5.02 18.56 -5.20
N LEU A 134 4.59 17.38 -4.77
CA LEU A 134 3.17 17.03 -4.71
C LEU A 134 2.37 17.98 -3.79
N GLN A 135 2.98 18.44 -2.70
CA GLN A 135 2.37 19.43 -1.82
C GLN A 135 2.25 20.83 -2.45
N GLU A 136 3.14 21.19 -3.38
CA GLU A 136 3.01 22.43 -4.17
C GLU A 136 1.78 22.34 -5.08
N VAL A 137 1.56 21.18 -5.71
CA VAL A 137 0.36 20.97 -6.55
C VAL A 137 -0.91 21.14 -5.71
N LEU A 138 -1.00 20.52 -4.54
CA LEU A 138 -2.17 20.69 -3.66
C LEU A 138 -2.32 22.12 -3.13
N ARG A 139 -1.23 22.90 -3.03
CA ARG A 139 -1.30 24.31 -2.63
C ARG A 139 -1.81 25.19 -3.78
N ASP A 140 -1.33 24.94 -4.99
CA ASP A 140 -1.62 25.74 -6.17
C ASP A 140 -3.01 25.40 -6.76
N TYR A 141 -3.47 24.17 -6.55
CA TYR A 141 -4.78 23.63 -6.96
C TYR A 141 -5.54 23.08 -5.73
N PRO A 142 -6.08 23.97 -4.87
CA PRO A 142 -6.72 23.57 -3.61
C PRO A 142 -7.92 22.63 -3.79
N GLU A 143 -8.61 22.69 -4.93
CA GLU A 143 -9.72 21.81 -5.28
C GLU A 143 -9.36 20.31 -5.26
N LEU A 144 -8.08 19.98 -5.50
CA LEU A 144 -7.61 18.59 -5.47
C LEU A 144 -7.53 18.03 -4.04
N ARG A 145 -7.48 18.90 -3.01
CA ARG A 145 -7.40 18.46 -1.61
C ARG A 145 -8.67 17.78 -1.12
N ASP A 146 -9.81 18.08 -1.73
CA ASP A 146 -11.10 17.54 -1.32
C ASP A 146 -11.45 16.25 -2.07
N ILE A 147 -10.70 15.90 -3.12
CA ILE A 147 -10.93 14.69 -3.90
C ILE A 147 -10.38 13.47 -3.18
N GLY A 148 -11.26 12.52 -2.87
CA GLY A 148 -10.89 11.23 -2.28
C GLY A 148 -10.10 11.38 -0.97
N ARG A 149 -10.34 12.45 -0.20
CA ARG A 149 -9.59 12.73 1.03
C ARG A 149 -9.90 11.71 2.11
N VAL A 150 -8.84 11.13 2.65
CA VAL A 150 -8.88 10.15 3.74
C VAL A 150 -7.86 10.57 4.79
N THR A 151 -8.29 10.76 6.02
CA THR A 151 -7.39 11.00 7.17
C THR A 151 -6.93 9.69 7.80
N LEU A 152 -5.93 9.76 8.69
CA LEU A 152 -5.42 8.60 9.44
C LEU A 152 -6.48 7.85 10.25
N LEU A 153 -7.52 8.55 10.75
CA LEU A 153 -8.59 7.91 11.52
C LEU A 153 -9.65 7.29 10.60
N GLU A 154 -9.93 7.92 9.47
CA GLU A 154 -10.86 7.39 8.46
C GLU A 154 -10.29 6.14 7.78
N SER A 155 -8.99 6.15 7.50
CA SER A 155 -8.29 5.02 6.88
C SER A 155 -8.36 3.73 7.71
N LEU A 156 -8.46 3.82 9.04
CA LEU A 156 -8.73 2.67 9.92
C LEU A 156 -10.13 2.09 9.72
N ARG A 157 -11.12 2.93 9.39
CA ARG A 157 -12.48 2.49 9.08
C ARG A 157 -12.56 1.84 7.71
N CYS A 158 -11.72 2.25 6.76
CA CYS A 158 -11.68 1.70 5.40
C CYS A 158 -11.18 0.25 5.35
N VAL A 159 -10.43 -0.23 6.36
CA VAL A 159 -9.88 -1.59 6.39
C VAL A 159 -10.94 -2.71 6.27
N LYS A 160 -12.19 -2.42 6.67
CA LYS A 160 -13.29 -3.37 6.57
C LYS A 160 -13.88 -3.48 5.15
N LEU A 161 -13.63 -2.49 4.30
CA LEU A 161 -14.18 -2.39 2.94
C LEU A 161 -13.39 -3.31 2.03
N ALA A 162 -13.96 -4.45 1.64
CA ALA A 162 -13.23 -5.53 0.98
C ALA A 162 -13.84 -5.98 -0.36
N LEU A 163 -15.10 -5.63 -0.65
CA LEU A 163 -15.83 -6.07 -1.82
C LEU A 163 -16.41 -4.87 -2.57
N TRP A 164 -16.49 -4.95 -3.89
CA TRP A 164 -17.18 -3.97 -4.71
C TRP A 164 -18.64 -4.38 -4.93
N ASP A 165 -19.58 -3.50 -4.58
CA ASP A 165 -21.00 -3.64 -4.85
C ASP A 165 -21.34 -2.89 -6.15
N GLU A 166 -21.60 -3.63 -7.22
CA GLU A 166 -21.89 -3.07 -8.55
C GLU A 166 -23.19 -2.26 -8.59
N ASN A 167 -24.20 -2.64 -7.79
CA ASN A 167 -25.50 -1.95 -7.78
C ASN A 167 -25.37 -0.58 -7.10
N ARG A 168 -24.59 -0.52 -6.02
CA ARG A 168 -24.39 0.70 -5.24
C ARG A 168 -23.14 1.49 -5.66
N ARG A 169 -22.35 0.95 -6.60
CA ARG A 169 -21.04 1.47 -7.06
C ARG A 169 -20.17 1.94 -5.90
N LYS A 170 -19.98 1.08 -4.91
CA LYS A 170 -19.14 1.39 -3.73
C LYS A 170 -18.43 0.16 -3.20
N LEU A 171 -17.41 0.38 -2.39
CA LEU A 171 -16.87 -0.68 -1.56
C LEU A 171 -17.77 -0.96 -0.35
N VAL A 172 -17.88 -2.24 0.00
CA VAL A 172 -18.64 -2.75 1.15
C VAL A 172 -17.82 -3.76 1.93
N SER A 173 -18.15 -3.91 3.21
CA SER A 173 -17.63 -4.98 4.05
C SER A 173 -18.31 -6.32 3.78
N PHE A 174 -17.65 -7.42 4.13
CA PHE A 174 -18.26 -8.76 4.09
C PHE A 174 -19.57 -8.85 4.89
N ARG A 175 -19.68 -8.08 5.98
CA ARG A 175 -20.89 -8.02 6.80
C ARG A 175 -22.04 -7.35 6.04
N GLU A 176 -21.78 -6.24 5.36
CA GLU A 176 -22.78 -5.53 4.55
C GLU A 176 -23.21 -6.38 3.35
N ALA A 177 -22.27 -7.02 2.66
CA ALA A 177 -22.58 -7.92 1.56
C ALA A 177 -23.48 -9.09 2.00
N ARG A 178 -23.22 -9.66 3.18
CA ARG A 178 -24.07 -10.73 3.75
C ARG A 178 -25.47 -10.24 4.13
N ALA A 179 -25.61 -9.00 4.60
CA ALA A 179 -26.91 -8.45 4.98
C ALA A 179 -27.78 -8.06 3.77
N ALA A 180 -27.14 -7.85 2.61
CA ALA A 180 -27.81 -7.54 1.35
C ALA A 180 -28.12 -8.78 0.48
N ALA A 181 -27.62 -9.96 0.87
CA ALA A 181 -27.85 -11.25 0.21
C ALA A 181 -29.07 -11.97 0.81
#